data_AF-A0AAV6Z6K8-F1
#
_entry.id   AF-A0AAV6Z6K8-F1
#
_cell.length_a   1.000
_cell.length_b   1.000
_cell.length_c   1.000
_cell.angle_alpha   90.00
_cell.angle_beta   90.00
_cell.angle_gamma   90.00
#
_symmetry.space_group_name_H-M   'P 1'
#
loop_
_entity.id
_entity.type
_entity.pdbx_description
1 polymer ?
#
loop_
_entity_poly.entity_id
_entity_poly.type
_entity_poly.pdbx_seq_one_letter_code
_entity_poly.pdbx_strand_id
1 'polypeptide(L)' 'MPFSEIMTLTDIQEGLIVRCVQRLDEACRDLRSAARLVGDATLCAKMDAASQLIKRDIVFAASLYTQ' A
#
# COMPACT_ATOMS: atom_id res chain seq x y z
N MET A 1 11.95 7.50 -3.88
CA MET A 1 12.69 6.24 -3.72
C MET A 1 12.14 5.20 -4.70
N PRO A 2 12.92 4.79 -5.72
CA PRO A 2 12.58 3.69 -6.61
C PRO A 2 12.52 2.35 -5.86
N PHE A 3 11.82 1.37 -6.41
CA PHE A 3 11.71 0.03 -5.80
C PHE A 3 13.07 -0.66 -5.65
N SER A 4 14.02 -0.39 -6.56
CA SER A 4 15.38 -0.93 -6.50
C SER A 4 16.15 -0.58 -5.23
N GLU A 5 15.97 0.64 -4.71
CA GLU A 5 16.58 1.04 -3.44
C GLU A 5 15.94 0.29 -2.26
N ILE A 6 14.63 0.03 -2.30
CA ILE A 6 13.92 -0.72 -1.25
C ILE A 6 14.43 -2.17 -1.17
N MET A 7 14.71 -2.79 -2.32
CA MET A 7 15.27 -4.15 -2.39
C MET A 7 16.64 -4.27 -1.70
N THR A 8 17.39 -3.17 -1.58
CA THR A 8 18.71 -3.18 -0.90
C THR A 8 18.62 -3.04 0.62
N LEU A 9 17.44 -2.75 1.17
CA LEU A 9 17.25 -2.56 2.62
C LEU A 9 17.06 -3.87 3.38
N THR A 10 16.77 -4.98 2.68
CA THR A 10 16.45 -6.27 3.28
C THR A 10 16.74 -7.43 2.32
N ASP A 11 17.11 -8.59 2.85
CA ASP A 11 17.39 -9.80 2.06
C ASP A 11 16.11 -10.60 1.70
N ILE A 12 14.94 -10.01 1.92
CA ILE A 12 13.64 -10.63 1.63
C ILE A 12 13.36 -10.58 0.13
N GLN A 13 12.78 -11.65 -0.41
CA GLN A 13 12.37 -11.73 -1.81
C GLN A 13 11.41 -10.59 -2.22
N GLU A 14 11.60 -10.05 -3.41
CA GLU A 14 10.87 -8.92 -3.98
C GLU A 14 9.37 -9.15 -4.02
N GLY A 15 8.96 -10.36 -4.38
CA GLY A 15 7.54 -10.74 -4.43
C GLY A 15 6.86 -10.69 -3.06
N LEU A 16 7.59 -10.96 -1.98
CA LEU A 16 7.08 -10.82 -0.61
C LEU A 16 6.96 -9.34 -0.23
N ILE A 17 7.92 -8.51 -0.62
CA ILE A 17 7.87 -7.05 -0.41
C ILE A 17 6.62 -6.49 -1.12
N VAL A 18 6.42 -6.81 -2.39
CA VAL A 18 5.23 -6.39 -3.18
C VAL A 18 3.94 -6.83 -2.48
N ARG A 19 3.85 -8.11 -2.09
CA ARG A 19 2.66 -8.65 -1.41
C ARG A 19 2.39 -7.95 -0.07
N CYS A 20 3.43 -7.66 0.70
CA CYS A 20 3.30 -6.94 1.96
C CYS A 20 2.78 -5.51 1.76
N VAL A 21 3.26 -4.79 0.73
CA VAL A 21 2.78 -3.44 0.43
C VAL A 21 1.33 -3.46 -0.06
N GLN A 22 0.94 -4.43 -0.89
CA GLN A 22 -0.46 -4.59 -1.32
C GLN A 22 -1.38 -4.88 -0.13
N ARG A 23 -0.99 -5.77 0.78
CA ARG A 23 -1.74 -6.04 2.02
C ARG A 23 -1.80 -4.83 2.95
N LEU A 24 -0.75 -4.01 2.98
CA LEU A 24 -0.76 -2.75 3.74
C LEU A 24 -1.79 -1.78 3.16
N ASP A 25 -1.93 -1.68 1.84
CA ASP A 25 -2.98 -0.87 1.21
C ASP A 25 -4.39 -1.36 1.57
N GLU A 26 -4.61 -2.67 1.57
CA GLU A 26 -5.87 -3.27 2.03
C GLU A 26 -6.17 -2.87 3.48
N ALA A 27 -5.20 -3.03 4.38
CA ALA A 27 -5.34 -2.61 5.77
C ALA A 27 -5.62 -1.10 5.92
N CYS A 28 -5.01 -0.24 5.11
CA CYS A 28 -5.32 1.20 5.11
C CYS A 28 -6.76 1.48 4.69
N ARG A 29 -7.34 0.71 3.75
CA ARG A 29 -8.76 0.87 3.34
C ARG A 29 -9.71 0.42 4.44
N ASP A 30 -9.40 -0.68 5.11
CA ASP A 30 -10.19 -1.18 6.25
C ASP A 30 -10.16 -0.17 7.41
N LEU A 31 -8.98 0.34 7.76
CA LEU A 31 -8.80 1.34 8.80
C LEU A 31 -9.51 2.66 8.47
N ARG A 32 -9.52 3.09 7.20
CA ARG A 32 -10.27 4.26 6.77
C ARG A 32 -11.77 4.08 6.97
N SER A 33 -12.30 2.90 6.64
CA SER A 33 -13.71 2.57 6.83
C SER A 33 -14.07 2.53 8.32
N ALA A 34 -13.22 1.94 9.15
CA ALA A 34 -13.37 1.95 10.60
C ALA A 34 -13.29 3.38 11.18
N ALA A 35 -12.34 4.19 10.74
CA ALA A 35 -12.20 5.59 11.16
C ALA A 35 -13.44 6.42 10.82
N ARG A 36 -14.02 6.19 9.65
CA ARG A 36 -15.28 6.83 9.23
C ARG A 36 -16.46 6.43 10.12
N LEU A 37 -16.53 5.16 10.53
CA LEU A 37 -17.56 4.66 11.44
C LEU A 37 -17.42 5.28 12.85
N VAL A 38 -16.18 5.41 13.33
CA VAL A 38 -15.87 6.00 14.65
C VAL A 38 -16.02 7.52 14.64
N GLY A 39 -15.98 8.16 13.47
CA GLY A 39 -16.05 9.62 13.31
C GLY A 39 -14.70 10.34 13.42
N ASP A 40 -13.59 9.62 13.31
CA ASP A 40 -12.24 10.22 13.30
C ASP A 40 -11.83 10.64 11.88
N ALA A 41 -12.05 11.91 11.57
CA ALA A 41 -11.69 12.50 10.28
C ALA A 41 -10.17 12.58 10.06
N THR A 42 -9.38 12.72 11.13
CA THR A 42 -7.91 12.82 11.01
C THR A 42 -7.32 11.46 10.63
N LEU A 43 -7.79 10.40 11.28
CA LEU A 43 -7.37 9.04 10.95
C LEU A 43 -7.80 8.66 9.52
N CYS A 44 -9.02 9.02 9.12
CA CYS A 44 -9.51 8.80 7.75
C CYS A 44 -8.60 9.46 6.70
N ALA A 45 -8.27 10.74 6.88
CA ALA A 45 -7.39 11.47 5.97
C ALA A 45 -5.97 10.89 5.92
N LYS A 46 -5.41 10.49 7.08
CA LYS A 46 -4.10 9.85 7.16
C LYS A 46 -4.06 8.51 6.41
N MET A 47 -5.09 7.69 6.56
CA MET A 47 -5.17 6.38 5.89
C MET A 47 -5.36 6.52 4.38
N ASP A 48 -6.06 7.56 3.93
CA ASP A 48 -6.19 7.84 2.49
C ASP A 48 -4.87 8.35 1.90
N ALA A 49 -4.20 9.30 2.57
CA ALA A 49 -2.88 9.77 2.16
C ALA A 49 -1.83 8.65 2.12
N ALA A 50 -1.81 7.77 3.13
CA ALA A 50 -0.91 6.61 3.17
C ALA A 50 -1.15 5.68 1.97
N SER A 51 -2.41 5.36 1.68
CA SER A 51 -2.81 4.52 0.53
C SER A 51 -2.35 5.13 -0.80
N GLN A 52 -2.46 6.45 -0.97
CA GLN A 52 -2.01 7.13 -2.19
C GLN A 52 -0.48 7.11 -2.36
N LEU A 53 0.28 7.25 -1.26
CA LEU A 53 1.75 7.28 -1.30
C LEU A 53 2.38 5.92 -1.66
N ILE A 54 1.72 4.81 -1.29
CA ILE A 54 2.22 3.46 -1.56
C ILE A 54 1.76 2.89 -2.91
N LYS A 55 0.67 3.41 -3.48
CA LYS A 55 0.11 3.00 -4.78
C LYS A 55 0.91 3.53 -5.96
N ARG A 56 2.04 2.89 -6.26
CA ARG A 56 2.91 3.31 -7.37
C ARG A 56 3.71 2.16 -7.98
N ASP A 57 4.15 2.39 -9.22
CA ASP A 57 5.15 1.62 -9.94
C ASP A 57 4.84 0.11 -10.01
N ILE A 58 5.90 -0.71 -9.95
CA ILE A 58 5.85 -2.18 -10.08
C ILE A 58 4.94 -2.86 -9.05
N VAL A 59 4.72 -2.25 -7.88
CA VAL A 59 3.92 -2.83 -6.80
C VAL A 59 2.43 -2.91 -7.18
N PHE A 60 1.97 -2.02 -8.05
CA PHE A 60 0.58 -1.94 -8.51
C PHE A 60 0.45 -2.02 -10.04
N ALA A 61 1.43 -2.66 -10.70
CA ALA A 61 1.34 -2.93 -12.13
C ALA A 61 0.10 -3.79 -12.46
N ALA A 62 -0.57 -3.48 -13.57
CA ALA A 62 -1.75 -4.22 -13.99
C ALA A 62 -1.42 -5.69 -14.30
N SER A 63 -2.36 -6.58 -13.99
CA SER A 63 -2.22 -8.00 -14.35
C SER A 63 -2.11 -8.14 -15.87
N LEU A 64 -1.19 -9.00 -16.31
CA LEU A 64 -0.98 -9.32 -17.72
C LEU A 64 -2.15 -10.09 -18.34
N TYR A 65 -3.02 -10.69 -17.52
CA TYR A 65 -4.23 -11.40 -17.97
C TYR A 65 -5.43 -10.47 -18.19
N THR A 66 -5.34 -9.22 -17.77
CA THR A 66 -6.45 -8.24 -17.83
C THR A 66 -6.16 -7.07 -18.77
N GLN A 67 -5.06 -7.14 -19.53
CA GLN A 67 -4.75 -6.20 -20.61
C GLN A 67 -5.33 -6.67 -21.94
#